data_AF-A0A2V8LWI4-F1
#
_entry.id   AF-A0A2V8LWI4-F1
#
_cell.length_a   1.000
_cell.length_b   1.000
_cell.length_c   1.000
_cell.angle_alpha   90.00
_cell.angle_beta   90.00
_cell.angle_gamma   90.00
#
_symmetry.space_group_name_H-M   'P 1'
#
loop_
_entity.id
_entity.type
_entity.pdbx_description
1 polymer ?
#
loop_
_entity_poly.entity_id
_entity_poly.type
_entity_poly.pdbx_seq_one_letter_code
_entity_poly.pdbx_strand_id
1 'polypeptide(L)'
;MESLRLRKFKIVAGTHYGTPKEVWGFRTKSRRGNPVNLARKFLDANQDLLGLKDLEYFPRPRVIESLGARHIIFQQRLENLPILRAYVTVHMARNGSAYLVKNRAVPRDLAHPSAEFRITSPIARQRALASVTKRPGSARVTASERIWFPLQSRLRPSYRVNVRRRKPREDWIIFVDGETGRILRKYDNLASVTGFASVFDPNPVIALAGSNQLIRNSRLLPPPPTAYAKVTLHNLKSTGRLDGWRVTTKPTPRRVRRTDRRFHFTSDDPAFEEVMAYFHIDRSIRYLESLGFRGPRAIFREPMPVNANGTEEDNSWYSPHERNLTFGLGGVDDAEDAEIILHELGHAIQDAICPGFGQSAEAAAMGEGFGDYFAASFYGMPSRVATTIHPACAESTSR
;
A
#
# COMPACT_ATOMS: atom_id res chain seq x y z
N MET A 1 -10.29 28.56 31.81
CA MET A 1 -9.58 27.46 31.11
C MET A 1 -9.75 27.68 29.60
N GLU A 2 -8.67 27.88 28.83
CA GLU A 2 -8.80 28.19 27.40
C GLU A 2 -9.52 27.08 26.62
N SER A 3 -10.39 27.48 25.68
CA SER A 3 -11.24 26.56 24.92
C SER A 3 -10.44 25.69 23.95
N LEU A 4 -10.73 24.38 23.91
CA LEU A 4 -10.20 23.43 22.93
C LEU A 4 -11.04 23.40 21.64
N ARG A 5 -12.12 24.20 21.58
CA ARG A 5 -13.00 24.30 20.42
C ARG A 5 -12.27 24.98 19.26
N LEU A 6 -12.29 24.35 18.11
CA LEU A 6 -11.64 24.86 16.91
C LEU A 6 -12.41 26.06 16.34
N ARG A 7 -11.68 27.13 16.00
CA ARG A 7 -12.22 28.32 15.33
C ARG A 7 -11.73 28.49 13.90
N LYS A 8 -10.50 28.04 13.61
CA LYS A 8 -9.88 28.05 12.29
C LYS A 8 -9.33 26.66 12.01
N PHE A 9 -9.75 26.06 10.91
CA PHE A 9 -9.39 24.71 10.50
C PHE A 9 -9.76 24.49 9.03
N LYS A 10 -9.29 23.38 8.46
CA LYS A 10 -9.66 22.86 7.15
C LYS A 10 -10.30 21.48 7.32
N ILE A 11 -11.25 21.14 6.43
CA ILE A 11 -11.96 19.87 6.44
C ILE A 11 -11.65 19.09 5.17
N VAL A 12 -11.45 17.78 5.32
CA VAL A 12 -11.67 16.81 4.24
C VAL A 12 -13.02 16.14 4.51
N ALA A 13 -13.98 16.31 3.60
CA ALA A 13 -15.32 15.77 3.77
C ALA A 13 -15.31 14.22 3.78
N GLY A 14 -16.21 13.62 4.56
CA GLY A 14 -16.48 12.19 4.52
C GLY A 14 -17.43 11.83 3.39
N THR A 15 -17.16 10.71 2.72
CA THR A 15 -17.96 10.22 1.58
C THR A 15 -19.14 9.36 2.00
N HIS A 16 -19.29 9.03 3.29
CA HIS A 16 -20.23 8.00 3.74
C HIS A 16 -21.21 8.46 4.81
N TYR A 17 -20.85 9.43 5.64
CA TYR A 17 -21.56 9.71 6.89
C TYR A 17 -21.90 11.19 7.09
N GLY A 18 -21.63 12.06 6.12
CA GLY A 18 -21.84 13.51 6.25
C GLY A 18 -20.97 14.18 7.32
N THR A 19 -20.10 13.44 8.00
CA THR A 19 -19.14 13.95 8.99
C THR A 19 -17.77 14.20 8.35
N PRO A 20 -16.98 15.15 8.89
CA PRO A 20 -15.61 15.37 8.42
C PRO A 20 -14.78 14.08 8.55
N LYS A 21 -14.16 13.62 7.46
CA LYS A 21 -13.19 12.51 7.49
C LYS A 21 -11.90 12.95 8.16
N GLU A 22 -11.47 14.18 7.88
CA GLU A 22 -10.26 14.76 8.49
C GLU A 22 -10.50 16.24 8.82
N VAL A 23 -10.00 16.68 9.97
CA VAL A 23 -9.95 18.10 10.35
C VAL A 23 -8.50 18.44 10.64
N TRP A 24 -7.97 19.47 9.97
CA TRP A 24 -6.56 19.85 10.00
C TRP A 24 -6.38 21.36 9.86
N GLY A 25 -5.15 21.85 9.67
CA GLY A 25 -4.87 23.27 9.52
C GLY A 25 -5.08 24.07 10.82
N PHE A 26 -5.09 23.38 11.96
CA PHE A 26 -5.15 23.98 13.28
C PHE A 26 -3.96 23.49 14.11
N ARG A 27 -3.68 24.19 15.21
CA ARG A 27 -2.79 23.69 16.26
C ARG A 27 -3.27 24.22 17.60
N THR A 28 -3.58 23.32 18.53
CA THR A 28 -3.94 23.73 19.89
C THR A 28 -2.68 24.15 20.65
N LYS A 29 -2.84 24.99 21.68
CA LYS A 29 -1.72 25.35 22.56
C LYS A 29 -1.14 24.12 23.25
N SER A 30 0.16 24.18 23.52
CA SER A 30 0.86 23.13 24.26
C SER A 30 0.22 22.92 25.62
N ARG A 31 0.05 21.66 26.01
CA ARG A 31 -0.50 21.27 27.30
C ARG A 31 0.26 20.06 27.82
N ARG A 32 0.74 20.15 29.06
CA ARG A 32 1.28 18.99 29.77
C ARG A 32 0.13 18.15 30.33
N GLY A 33 0.32 16.84 30.39
CA GLY A 33 -0.65 15.90 30.95
C GLY A 33 -0.74 14.60 30.17
N ASN A 34 -1.62 13.71 30.63
CA ASN A 34 -1.85 12.44 29.97
C ASN A 34 -2.44 12.66 28.55
N PRO A 35 -1.80 12.15 27.49
CA PRO A 35 -2.23 12.39 26.11
C PRO A 35 -3.65 11.88 25.82
N VAL A 36 -4.08 10.79 26.45
CA VAL A 36 -5.44 10.27 26.31
C VAL A 36 -6.47 11.25 26.86
N ASN A 37 -6.21 11.83 28.04
CA ASN A 37 -7.11 12.80 28.65
C ASN A 37 -7.18 14.10 27.84
N LEU A 38 -6.04 14.55 27.30
CA LEU A 38 -5.99 15.72 26.41
C LEU A 38 -6.78 15.48 25.13
N ALA A 39 -6.61 14.31 24.51
CA ALA A 39 -7.34 13.94 23.30
C ALA A 39 -8.86 13.83 23.56
N ARG A 40 -9.28 13.23 24.68
CA ARG A 40 -10.69 13.12 25.05
C ARG A 40 -11.34 14.48 25.21
N LYS A 41 -10.74 15.36 26.04
CA LYS A 41 -11.21 16.75 26.22
C LYS A 41 -11.28 17.52 24.90
N PHE A 42 -10.34 17.28 23.99
CA PHE A 42 -10.34 17.89 22.68
C PHE A 42 -11.50 17.37 21.80
N LEU A 43 -11.77 16.07 21.80
CA LEU A 43 -12.90 15.49 21.07
C LEU A 43 -14.23 15.98 21.63
N ASP A 44 -14.39 16.01 22.97
CA ASP A 44 -15.59 16.50 23.64
C ASP A 44 -15.90 17.96 23.27
N ALA A 45 -14.86 18.81 23.23
CA ALA A 45 -14.99 20.22 22.86
C ALA A 45 -15.35 20.45 21.38
N ASN A 46 -15.22 19.43 20.53
CA ASN A 46 -15.45 19.50 19.08
C ASN A 46 -16.43 18.42 18.60
N GLN A 47 -17.24 17.84 19.51
CA GLN A 47 -18.10 16.70 19.19
C GLN A 47 -19.14 17.00 18.12
N ASP A 48 -19.70 18.22 18.11
CA ASP A 48 -20.71 18.61 17.12
C ASP A 48 -20.10 18.71 15.72
N LEU A 49 -18.93 19.36 15.61
CA LEU A 49 -18.17 19.46 14.36
C LEU A 49 -17.82 18.08 13.80
N LEU A 50 -17.45 17.15 14.67
CA LEU A 50 -16.98 15.82 14.30
C LEU A 50 -18.12 14.79 14.22
N GLY A 51 -19.35 15.15 14.58
CA GLY A 51 -20.49 14.21 14.66
C GLY A 51 -20.27 13.07 15.65
N LEU A 52 -19.67 13.36 16.81
CA LEU A 52 -19.30 12.35 17.83
C LEU A 52 -20.24 12.30 19.03
N LYS A 53 -21.33 13.09 18.99
CA LYS A 53 -22.31 13.15 20.06
C LYS A 53 -22.94 11.78 20.29
N ASP A 54 -23.08 11.39 21.56
CA ASP A 54 -23.68 10.13 22.00
C ASP A 54 -23.02 8.86 21.44
N LEU A 55 -21.76 8.96 21.00
CA LEU A 55 -20.96 7.82 20.57
C LEU A 55 -20.16 7.22 21.72
N GLU A 56 -20.16 5.90 21.79
CA GLU A 56 -19.40 5.16 22.79
C GLU A 56 -18.05 4.68 22.24
N TYR A 57 -17.02 4.75 23.06
CA TYR A 57 -15.68 4.25 22.76
C TYR A 57 -15.21 3.27 23.84
N PHE A 58 -14.27 2.39 23.49
CA PHE A 58 -13.58 1.60 24.51
C PHE A 58 -12.82 2.51 25.49
N PRO A 59 -12.79 2.17 26.79
CA PRO A 59 -12.21 3.04 27.83
C PRO A 59 -10.70 3.23 27.66
N ARG A 60 -10.01 2.23 27.09
CA ARG A 60 -8.56 2.25 26.83
C ARG A 60 -8.29 2.44 25.34
N PRO A 61 -8.07 3.68 24.87
CA PRO A 61 -7.69 3.92 23.48
C PRO A 61 -6.26 3.44 23.21
N ARG A 62 -5.98 3.12 21.94
CA ARG A 62 -4.62 2.77 21.51
C ARG A 62 -3.79 4.03 21.38
N VAL A 63 -2.59 4.05 21.95
CA VAL A 63 -1.62 5.13 21.79
C VAL A 63 -0.46 4.62 20.96
N ILE A 64 -0.13 5.33 19.89
CA ILE A 64 1.07 5.08 19.08
C ILE A 64 2.00 6.28 19.24
N GLU A 65 3.21 6.03 19.69
CA GLU A 65 4.26 7.05 19.77
C GLU A 65 5.20 6.95 18.57
N SER A 66 5.58 8.11 18.03
CA SER A 66 6.57 8.26 16.96
C SER A 66 7.63 9.28 17.39
N LEU A 67 8.66 9.49 16.57
CA LEU A 67 9.69 10.49 16.87
C LEU A 67 9.11 11.89 17.07
N GLY A 68 8.13 12.31 16.26
CA GLY A 68 7.57 13.67 16.32
C GLY A 68 6.19 13.82 17.00
N ALA A 69 5.43 12.74 17.15
CA ALA A 69 4.02 12.83 17.53
C ALA A 69 3.50 11.62 18.31
N ARG A 70 2.35 11.82 18.97
CA ARG A 70 1.50 10.79 19.56
C ARG A 70 0.18 10.70 18.80
N HIS A 71 -0.31 9.48 18.58
CA HIS A 71 -1.57 9.21 17.91
C HIS A 71 -2.48 8.42 18.84
N ILE A 72 -3.59 9.02 19.24
CA ILE A 72 -4.53 8.44 20.20
C ILE A 72 -5.76 8.00 19.42
N ILE A 73 -6.00 6.69 19.36
CA ILE A 73 -7.05 6.08 18.55
C ILE A 73 -8.16 5.57 19.49
N PHE A 74 -9.32 6.19 19.40
CA PHE A 74 -10.54 5.80 20.10
C PHE A 74 -11.36 4.88 19.19
N GLN A 75 -11.37 3.59 19.48
CA GLN A 75 -12.19 2.60 18.79
C GLN A 75 -13.64 2.73 19.26
N GLN A 76 -14.56 3.00 18.34
CA GLN A 76 -15.99 3.10 18.63
C GLN A 76 -16.54 1.71 18.96
N ARG A 77 -17.49 1.67 19.89
CA ARG A 77 -18.21 0.46 20.30
C ARG A 77 -19.71 0.70 20.37
N LEU A 78 -20.46 -0.39 20.29
CA LEU A 78 -21.89 -0.44 20.59
C LEU A 78 -22.14 -1.76 21.33
N GLU A 79 -22.85 -1.70 22.46
CA GLU A 79 -23.14 -2.89 23.30
C GLU A 79 -21.87 -3.69 23.63
N ASN A 80 -20.77 -2.99 23.93
CA ASN A 80 -19.44 -3.53 24.22
C ASN A 80 -18.73 -4.23 23.06
N LEU A 81 -19.31 -4.24 21.86
CA LEU A 81 -18.67 -4.78 20.66
C LEU A 81 -18.04 -3.66 19.83
N PRO A 82 -16.86 -3.89 19.22
CA PRO A 82 -16.30 -2.91 18.29
C PRO A 82 -17.22 -2.74 17.08
N ILE A 83 -17.27 -1.53 16.53
CA ILE A 83 -17.79 -1.31 15.18
C ILE A 83 -16.60 -1.33 14.21
N LEU A 84 -16.63 -2.23 13.23
CA LEU A 84 -15.53 -2.45 12.30
C LEU A 84 -15.13 -1.15 11.61
N ARG A 85 -13.84 -0.80 11.72
CA ARG A 85 -13.22 0.41 11.12
C ARG A 85 -13.80 1.74 11.62
N ALA A 86 -14.63 1.74 12.65
CA ALA A 86 -15.18 2.94 13.23
C ALA A 86 -14.31 3.44 14.40
N TYR A 87 -13.58 4.51 14.17
CA TYR A 87 -12.67 5.07 15.17
C TYR A 87 -12.44 6.56 14.92
N VAL A 88 -11.98 7.25 15.96
CA VAL A 88 -11.48 8.62 15.86
C VAL A 88 -10.03 8.65 16.33
N THR A 89 -9.17 9.32 15.57
CA THR A 89 -7.75 9.48 15.92
C THR A 89 -7.44 10.95 16.13
N VAL A 90 -6.85 11.27 17.29
CA VAL A 90 -6.26 12.58 17.56
C VAL A 90 -4.75 12.47 17.40
N HIS A 91 -4.19 13.28 16.51
CA HIS A 91 -2.75 13.41 16.31
C HIS A 91 -2.26 14.65 17.06
N MET A 92 -1.26 14.46 17.92
CA MET A 92 -0.69 15.52 18.74
C MET A 92 0.83 15.52 18.73
N ALA A 93 1.44 16.69 18.84
CA ALA A 93 2.86 16.83 19.05
C ALA A 93 3.25 16.35 20.46
N ARG A 94 4.53 16.08 20.70
CA ARG A 94 5.04 15.62 22.02
C ARG A 94 4.69 16.57 23.18
N ASN A 95 4.53 17.85 22.88
CA ASN A 95 4.14 18.89 23.83
C ASN A 95 2.62 18.96 24.11
N GLY A 96 1.83 17.98 23.64
CA GLY A 96 0.39 17.87 23.85
C GLY A 96 -0.48 18.73 22.94
N SER A 97 0.09 19.47 22.00
CA SER A 97 -0.66 20.23 20.98
C SER A 97 -1.29 19.29 19.95
N ALA A 98 -2.62 19.22 19.90
CA ALA A 98 -3.36 18.55 18.84
C ALA A 98 -3.30 19.38 17.55
N TYR A 99 -3.15 18.72 16.41
CA TYR A 99 -3.03 19.40 15.12
C TYR A 99 -3.77 18.72 13.96
N LEU A 100 -4.26 17.50 14.17
CA LEU A 100 -5.00 16.74 13.17
C LEU A 100 -5.95 15.76 13.85
N VAL A 101 -7.16 15.66 13.31
CA VAL A 101 -8.15 14.64 13.66
C VAL A 101 -8.48 13.84 12.42
N LYS A 102 -8.45 12.51 12.53
CA LYS A 102 -9.05 11.62 11.54
C LYS A 102 -10.27 10.95 12.15
N ASN A 103 -11.39 10.99 11.44
CA ASN A 103 -12.66 10.49 11.93
C ASN A 103 -13.25 9.50 10.93
N ARG A 104 -13.54 8.31 11.43
CA ARG A 104 -14.28 7.24 10.75
C ARG A 104 -15.41 6.71 11.62
N ALA A 105 -15.78 7.42 12.67
CA ALA A 105 -16.88 7.01 13.53
C ALA A 105 -18.17 6.94 12.71
N VAL A 106 -18.99 5.95 13.03
CA VAL A 106 -20.34 5.83 12.50
C VAL A 106 -21.24 6.74 13.34
N PRO A 107 -21.92 7.74 12.74
CA PRO A 107 -22.86 8.60 13.44
C PRO A 107 -23.95 7.82 14.19
N ARG A 108 -24.49 8.42 15.25
CA ARG A 108 -25.42 7.73 16.17
C ARG A 108 -26.65 7.20 15.46
N ASP A 109 -27.21 7.99 14.56
CA ASP A 109 -28.36 7.74 13.69
C ASP A 109 -28.14 6.61 12.67
N LEU A 110 -26.88 6.25 12.40
CA LEU A 110 -26.51 5.12 11.54
C LEU A 110 -25.96 3.94 12.34
N ALA A 111 -25.62 4.15 13.62
CA ALA A 111 -25.07 3.15 14.53
C ALA A 111 -26.16 2.27 15.16
N HIS A 112 -27.19 1.90 14.39
CA HIS A 112 -28.26 1.01 14.83
C HIS A 112 -28.08 -0.39 14.26
N PRO A 113 -28.17 -1.45 15.09
CA PRO A 113 -28.24 -2.82 14.62
C PRO A 113 -29.41 -3.01 13.65
N SER A 114 -29.17 -3.64 12.51
CA SER A 114 -30.25 -4.06 11.60
C SER A 114 -30.81 -5.43 11.93
N ALA A 115 -30.14 -6.18 12.81
CA ALA A 115 -30.47 -7.55 13.21
C ALA A 115 -29.73 -7.92 14.50
N GLU A 116 -30.14 -9.04 15.10
CA GLU A 116 -29.52 -9.61 16.29
C GLU A 116 -28.61 -10.79 15.96
N PHE A 117 -27.72 -11.14 16.90
CA PHE A 117 -26.93 -12.36 16.80
C PHE A 117 -27.82 -13.58 17.03
N ARG A 118 -28.10 -14.34 15.97
CA ARG A 118 -28.86 -15.61 16.04
C ARG A 118 -27.97 -16.84 15.96
N ILE A 119 -26.77 -16.72 15.38
CA ILE A 119 -25.79 -17.82 15.35
C ILE A 119 -24.72 -17.65 16.42
N THR A 120 -24.15 -18.78 16.85
CA THR A 120 -23.07 -18.82 17.83
C THR A 120 -21.68 -18.74 17.16
N SER A 121 -20.65 -18.39 17.94
CA SER A 121 -19.26 -18.38 17.46
C SER A 121 -18.82 -19.73 16.86
N PRO A 122 -19.14 -20.90 17.45
CA PRO A 122 -18.87 -22.20 16.81
C PRO A 122 -19.47 -22.35 15.41
N ILE A 123 -20.72 -21.96 15.19
CA ILE A 123 -21.36 -22.01 13.88
C ILE A 123 -20.63 -21.07 12.90
N ALA A 124 -20.33 -19.84 13.32
CA ALA A 124 -19.58 -18.90 12.50
C ALA A 124 -18.18 -19.42 12.11
N ARG A 125 -17.47 -20.06 13.07
CA ARG A 125 -16.17 -20.72 12.84
C ARG A 125 -16.27 -21.83 11.81
N GLN A 126 -17.32 -22.66 11.89
CA GLN A 126 -17.58 -23.73 10.92
C GLN A 126 -17.86 -23.16 9.52
N ARG A 127 -18.73 -22.15 9.41
CA ARG A 127 -19.03 -21.47 8.14
C ARG A 127 -17.78 -20.82 7.53
N ALA A 128 -16.97 -20.17 8.36
CA ALA A 128 -15.70 -19.57 7.94
C ALA A 128 -14.71 -20.62 7.40
N LEU A 129 -14.53 -21.76 8.10
CA LEU A 129 -13.68 -22.86 7.63
C LEU A 129 -14.16 -23.44 6.30
N ALA A 130 -15.46 -23.73 6.19
CA ALA A 130 -16.07 -24.28 4.99
C ALA A 130 -15.94 -23.33 3.78
N SER A 131 -15.86 -22.01 4.03
CA SER A 131 -15.65 -21.01 2.96
C SER A 131 -14.22 -20.95 2.41
N VAL A 132 -13.26 -21.58 3.09
CA VAL A 132 -11.84 -21.61 2.68
C VAL A 132 -11.47 -22.95 2.06
N THR A 133 -12.00 -24.06 2.58
CA THR A 133 -11.61 -25.40 2.15
C THR A 133 -12.72 -26.43 2.43
N LYS A 134 -12.87 -27.40 1.53
CA LYS A 134 -13.74 -28.57 1.73
C LYS A 134 -13.00 -29.75 2.38
N ARG A 135 -11.66 -29.70 2.49
CA ARG A 135 -10.85 -30.78 3.07
C ARG A 135 -10.72 -30.61 4.59
N PRO A 136 -11.23 -31.54 5.41
CA PRO A 136 -11.07 -31.50 6.86
C PRO A 136 -9.58 -31.38 7.27
N GLY A 137 -9.30 -30.64 8.35
CA GLY A 137 -7.95 -30.48 8.90
C GLY A 137 -6.98 -29.61 8.08
N SER A 138 -7.33 -29.22 6.85
CA SER A 138 -6.42 -28.43 6.00
C SER A 138 -6.26 -26.96 6.42
N ALA A 139 -7.24 -26.42 7.16
CA ALA A 139 -7.21 -25.09 7.75
C ALA A 139 -7.74 -25.12 9.19
N ARG A 140 -7.36 -24.13 10.00
CA ARG A 140 -7.79 -23.98 11.40
C ARG A 140 -8.19 -22.54 11.70
N VAL A 141 -9.20 -22.35 12.54
CA VAL A 141 -9.50 -21.02 13.09
C VAL A 141 -8.45 -20.66 14.13
N THR A 142 -7.87 -19.46 14.02
CA THR A 142 -6.89 -18.91 14.98
C THR A 142 -7.51 -17.90 15.94
N ALA A 143 -8.56 -17.19 15.53
CA ALA A 143 -9.32 -16.26 16.38
C ALA A 143 -10.76 -16.12 15.87
N SER A 144 -11.68 -15.77 16.77
CA SER A 144 -13.07 -15.43 16.45
C SER A 144 -13.55 -14.38 17.46
N GLU A 145 -14.08 -13.26 16.99
CA GLU A 145 -14.66 -12.22 17.84
C GLU A 145 -15.98 -11.70 17.25
N ARG A 146 -16.89 -11.27 18.13
CA ARG A 146 -18.11 -10.57 17.73
C ARG A 146 -17.79 -9.11 17.42
N ILE A 147 -18.40 -8.58 16.37
CA ILE A 147 -18.19 -7.21 15.87
C ILE A 147 -19.47 -6.72 15.20
N TRP A 148 -19.66 -5.40 15.18
CA TRP A 148 -20.66 -4.75 14.32
C TRP A 148 -20.02 -4.42 12.97
N PHE A 149 -20.59 -4.93 11.89
CA PHE A 149 -20.12 -4.69 10.52
C PHE A 149 -20.97 -3.58 9.86
N PRO A 150 -20.38 -2.43 9.49
CA PRO A 150 -21.11 -1.41 8.76
C PRO A 150 -21.48 -1.91 7.36
N LEU A 151 -22.77 -1.99 7.05
CA LEU A 151 -23.29 -2.34 5.74
C LEU A 151 -24.34 -1.31 5.34
N GLN A 152 -24.00 -0.48 4.34
CA GLN A 152 -24.81 0.68 3.94
C GLN A 152 -25.08 1.62 5.14
N SER A 153 -26.34 1.90 5.45
CA SER A 153 -26.77 2.82 6.51
C SER A 153 -27.03 2.15 7.86
N ARG A 154 -26.70 0.86 8.04
CA ARG A 154 -26.92 0.14 9.31
C ARG A 154 -25.77 -0.78 9.70
N LEU A 155 -25.80 -1.25 10.96
CA LEU A 155 -24.83 -2.18 11.51
C LEU A 155 -25.36 -3.62 11.48
N ARG A 156 -24.60 -4.52 10.86
CA ARG A 156 -24.89 -5.96 10.88
C ARG A 156 -24.19 -6.63 12.06
N PRO A 157 -24.85 -7.52 12.82
CA PRO A 157 -24.15 -8.39 13.76
C PRO A 157 -23.21 -9.29 12.97
N SER A 158 -21.97 -9.46 13.40
CA SER A 158 -20.98 -10.23 12.64
C SER A 158 -19.92 -10.88 13.51
N TYR A 159 -19.31 -11.93 12.99
CA TYR A 159 -18.13 -12.57 13.55
C TYR A 159 -16.93 -12.30 12.64
N ARG A 160 -15.84 -11.72 13.18
CA ARG A 160 -14.54 -11.68 12.52
C ARG A 160 -13.78 -12.96 12.88
N VAL A 161 -13.66 -13.85 11.91
CA VAL A 161 -12.99 -15.15 12.06
C VAL A 161 -11.68 -15.14 11.30
N ASN A 162 -10.58 -15.39 12.01
CA ASN A 162 -9.26 -15.56 11.40
C ASN A 162 -9.03 -17.06 11.14
N VAL A 163 -8.72 -17.44 9.91
CA VAL A 163 -8.50 -18.83 9.49
C VAL A 163 -7.12 -18.98 8.89
N ARG A 164 -6.31 -19.90 9.42
CA ARG A 164 -4.98 -20.22 8.89
C ARG A 164 -4.97 -21.57 8.19
N ARG A 165 -4.47 -21.61 6.97
CA ARG A 165 -4.17 -22.84 6.22
C ARG A 165 -2.65 -23.03 6.18
N ARG A 166 -2.17 -24.26 6.37
CA ARG A 166 -0.71 -24.54 6.35
C ARG A 166 -0.16 -24.87 4.96
N LYS A 167 -0.94 -25.55 4.11
CA LYS A 167 -0.50 -25.99 2.78
C LYS A 167 -1.61 -25.85 1.71
N PRO A 168 -1.45 -24.91 0.74
CA PRO A 168 -0.59 -23.72 0.81
C PRO A 168 -0.84 -22.85 2.06
N ARG A 169 0.16 -22.03 2.40
CA ARG A 169 0.07 -21.09 3.53
C ARG A 169 -0.83 -19.93 3.14
N GLU A 170 -1.94 -19.77 3.86
CA GLU A 170 -2.92 -18.69 3.67
C GLU A 170 -3.38 -18.26 5.07
N ASP A 171 -3.58 -16.96 5.31
CA ASP A 171 -4.30 -16.50 6.52
C ASP A 171 -5.48 -15.66 6.08
N TRP A 172 -6.69 -16.12 6.33
CA TRP A 172 -7.91 -15.41 5.97
C TRP A 172 -8.46 -14.61 7.15
N ILE A 173 -9.00 -13.43 6.87
CA ILE A 173 -9.93 -12.71 7.76
C ILE A 173 -11.30 -12.77 7.11
N ILE A 174 -12.26 -13.37 7.81
CA ILE A 174 -13.59 -13.70 7.28
C ILE A 174 -14.64 -13.05 8.19
N PHE A 175 -15.55 -12.30 7.59
CA PHE A 175 -16.68 -11.69 8.27
C PHE A 175 -17.92 -12.53 7.97
N VAL A 176 -18.42 -13.21 8.99
CA VAL A 176 -19.61 -14.05 8.93
C VAL A 176 -20.77 -13.30 9.56
N ASP A 177 -21.88 -13.21 8.86
CA ASP A 177 -23.10 -12.59 9.34
C ASP A 177 -23.62 -13.31 10.60
N GLY A 178 -23.84 -12.55 11.68
CA GLY A 178 -24.21 -13.08 12.99
C GLY A 178 -25.69 -13.51 13.09
N GLU A 179 -26.52 -13.14 12.12
CA GLU A 179 -27.93 -13.53 12.05
C GLU A 179 -28.10 -14.79 11.19
N THR A 180 -27.51 -14.79 9.99
CA THR A 180 -27.77 -15.81 8.94
C THR A 180 -26.64 -16.81 8.75
N GLY A 181 -25.42 -16.49 9.19
CA GLY A 181 -24.22 -17.27 8.89
C GLY A 181 -23.66 -17.11 7.47
N ARG A 182 -24.22 -16.19 6.67
CA ARG A 182 -23.68 -15.86 5.34
C ARG A 182 -22.30 -15.20 5.46
N ILE A 183 -21.40 -15.49 4.51
CA ILE A 183 -20.12 -14.77 4.43
C ILE A 183 -20.39 -13.36 3.88
N LEU A 184 -20.20 -12.33 4.71
CA LEU A 184 -20.32 -10.93 4.29
C LEU A 184 -19.09 -10.47 3.52
N ARG A 185 -17.90 -10.88 3.97
CA ARG A 185 -16.63 -10.55 3.32
C ARG A 185 -15.53 -11.52 3.71
N LYS A 186 -14.57 -11.75 2.82
CA LYS A 186 -13.39 -12.58 3.07
C LYS A 186 -12.16 -11.91 2.44
N TYR A 187 -11.05 -11.88 3.16
CA TYR A 187 -9.77 -11.37 2.69
C TYR A 187 -8.67 -12.37 3.00
N ASP A 188 -7.75 -12.59 2.07
CA ASP A 188 -6.49 -13.28 2.38
C ASP A 188 -5.48 -12.25 2.91
N ASN A 189 -5.22 -12.32 4.20
CA ASN A 189 -4.26 -11.54 4.97
C ASN A 189 -2.81 -12.02 4.75
N LEU A 190 -2.58 -13.09 3.96
CA LEU A 190 -1.27 -13.69 3.69
C LEU A 190 -1.12 -14.30 2.29
N ALA A 191 -1.88 -13.85 1.27
CA ALA A 191 -1.73 -14.33 -0.12
C ALA A 191 -0.40 -13.84 -0.73
N SER A 192 0.68 -14.38 -0.20
CA SER A 192 2.05 -13.98 -0.39
C SER A 192 2.84 -15.28 -0.46
N VAL A 193 3.03 -15.75 -1.69
CA VAL A 193 3.92 -16.86 -2.01
C VAL A 193 5.25 -16.30 -2.47
N THR A 194 6.31 -17.04 -2.18
CA THR A 194 7.65 -16.73 -2.67
C THR A 194 7.83 -17.33 -4.07
N GLY A 195 8.38 -16.54 -4.98
CA GLY A 195 8.89 -16.99 -6.27
C GLY A 195 10.40 -16.79 -6.37
N PHE A 196 11.00 -17.33 -7.42
CA PHE A 196 12.43 -17.15 -7.74
C PHE A 196 12.54 -16.58 -9.15
N ALA A 197 13.49 -15.69 -9.36
CA ALA A 197 13.67 -15.02 -10.64
C ALA A 197 15.16 -14.79 -10.96
N SER A 198 15.43 -14.49 -12.22
CA SER A 198 16.68 -13.91 -12.68
C SER A 198 16.40 -12.47 -13.11
N VAL A 199 17.26 -11.51 -12.73
CA VAL A 199 17.13 -10.08 -13.03
C VAL A 199 18.51 -9.46 -13.28
N PHE A 200 18.57 -8.32 -13.96
CA PHE A 200 19.71 -7.41 -13.83
C PHE A 200 19.56 -6.56 -12.56
N ASP A 201 20.68 -6.17 -11.93
CA ASP A 201 20.68 -5.38 -10.69
C ASP A 201 21.87 -4.38 -10.68
N PRO A 202 21.67 -3.11 -11.11
CA PRO A 202 20.47 -2.59 -11.78
C PRO A 202 20.36 -3.00 -13.26
N ASN A 203 21.49 -3.07 -13.98
CA ASN A 203 21.56 -3.31 -15.42
C ASN A 203 22.80 -4.16 -15.76
N PRO A 204 22.92 -4.73 -16.98
CA PRO A 204 23.99 -5.67 -17.30
C PRO A 204 25.36 -4.98 -17.43
N VAL A 205 25.42 -3.67 -17.72
CA VAL A 205 26.68 -2.91 -17.81
C VAL A 205 27.32 -2.80 -16.42
N ILE A 206 26.54 -2.43 -15.41
CA ILE A 206 26.99 -2.34 -14.02
C ILE A 206 27.35 -3.73 -13.49
N ALA A 207 26.51 -4.74 -13.74
CA ALA A 207 26.76 -6.12 -13.30
C ALA A 207 28.08 -6.70 -13.87
N LEU A 208 28.45 -6.31 -15.09
CA LEU A 208 29.67 -6.75 -15.77
C LEU A 208 30.86 -5.80 -15.61
N ALA A 209 30.68 -4.72 -14.84
CA ALA A 209 31.68 -3.65 -14.67
C ALA A 209 32.17 -3.07 -16.01
N GLY A 210 31.25 -2.88 -16.96
CA GLY A 210 31.51 -2.27 -18.27
C GLY A 210 30.81 -3.00 -19.43
N SER A 211 30.82 -2.37 -20.61
CA SER A 211 30.11 -2.84 -21.81
C SER A 211 30.93 -3.76 -22.73
N ASN A 212 32.19 -4.06 -22.41
CA ASN A 212 33.11 -4.83 -23.27
C ASN A 212 32.61 -6.24 -23.61
N GLN A 213 31.77 -6.83 -22.76
CA GLN A 213 31.17 -8.15 -22.97
C GLN A 213 29.82 -8.09 -23.71
N LEU A 214 29.24 -6.89 -23.83
CA LEU A 214 27.92 -6.64 -24.41
C LEU A 214 28.02 -6.09 -25.84
N ILE A 215 29.20 -5.62 -26.25
CA ILE A 215 29.41 -5.03 -27.58
C ILE A 215 30.64 -5.65 -28.23
N ARG A 216 30.46 -6.14 -29.47
CA ARG A 216 31.57 -6.58 -30.32
C ARG A 216 31.36 -6.08 -31.73
N ASN A 217 32.34 -5.34 -32.27
CA ASN A 217 32.28 -4.76 -33.61
C ASN A 217 31.00 -3.94 -33.85
N SER A 218 30.63 -3.09 -32.88
CA SER A 218 29.41 -2.28 -32.89
C SER A 218 28.10 -3.06 -32.96
N ARG A 219 28.12 -4.36 -32.65
CA ARG A 219 26.92 -5.19 -32.48
C ARG A 219 26.71 -5.51 -31.01
N LEU A 220 25.46 -5.41 -30.57
CA LEU A 220 25.00 -5.89 -29.27
C LEU A 220 25.10 -7.42 -29.21
N LEU A 221 25.64 -7.93 -28.11
CA LEU A 221 25.72 -9.33 -27.77
C LEU A 221 24.76 -9.64 -26.62
N PRO A 222 24.16 -10.84 -26.57
CA PRO A 222 23.37 -11.26 -25.43
C PRO A 222 24.20 -11.21 -24.14
N PRO A 223 23.65 -10.66 -23.03
CA PRO A 223 24.32 -10.65 -21.74
C PRO A 223 24.67 -12.08 -21.28
N PRO A 224 25.90 -12.33 -20.80
CA PRO A 224 26.29 -13.64 -20.29
C PRO A 224 25.55 -13.98 -18.98
N PRO A 225 25.49 -15.26 -18.57
CA PRO A 225 24.82 -15.68 -17.33
C PRO A 225 25.30 -14.95 -16.06
N THR A 226 26.54 -14.45 -16.06
CA THR A 226 27.11 -13.67 -14.95
C THR A 226 26.49 -12.29 -14.78
N ALA A 227 25.80 -11.76 -15.78
CA ALA A 227 25.05 -10.51 -15.69
C ALA A 227 23.75 -10.66 -14.87
N TYR A 228 23.22 -11.89 -14.72
CA TYR A 228 21.92 -12.14 -14.11
C TYR A 228 22.05 -12.51 -12.63
N ALA A 229 21.49 -11.67 -11.76
CA ALA A 229 21.33 -11.96 -10.34
C ALA A 229 20.13 -12.89 -10.09
N LYS A 230 20.32 -13.92 -9.26
CA LYS A 230 19.22 -14.77 -8.79
C LYS A 230 18.56 -14.14 -7.58
N VAL A 231 17.26 -13.86 -7.67
CA VAL A 231 16.53 -13.12 -6.64
C VAL A 231 15.29 -13.85 -6.16
N THR A 232 14.80 -13.42 -5.00
CA THR A 232 13.56 -13.92 -4.40
C THR A 232 12.44 -12.90 -4.63
N LEU A 233 11.34 -13.34 -5.22
CA LEU A 233 10.12 -12.55 -5.39
C LEU A 233 9.23 -12.73 -4.15
N HIS A 234 8.98 -11.66 -3.42
CA HIS A 234 8.20 -11.71 -2.19
C HIS A 234 6.74 -11.34 -2.42
N ASN A 235 5.84 -11.96 -1.66
CA ASN A 235 4.43 -11.57 -1.61
C ASN A 235 3.63 -11.67 -2.92
N LEU A 236 3.93 -12.66 -3.76
CA LEU A 236 3.12 -12.99 -4.93
C LEU A 236 1.77 -13.60 -4.53
N LYS A 237 0.74 -13.43 -5.36
CA LYS A 237 -0.52 -14.14 -5.27
C LYS A 237 -0.34 -15.57 -5.82
N SER A 238 -1.24 -16.48 -5.43
CA SER A 238 -1.19 -17.89 -5.85
C SER A 238 -1.64 -18.16 -7.30
N THR A 239 -1.70 -17.13 -8.16
CA THR A 239 -2.17 -17.23 -9.55
C THR A 239 -1.14 -17.82 -10.50
N GLY A 240 0.14 -17.82 -10.08
CA GLY A 240 1.29 -18.12 -10.93
C GLY A 240 1.71 -16.95 -11.82
N ARG A 241 1.09 -15.78 -11.66
CA ARG A 241 1.48 -14.55 -12.37
C ARG A 241 2.23 -13.59 -11.43
N LEU A 242 2.86 -12.57 -11.98
CA LEU A 242 3.53 -11.48 -11.25
C LEU A 242 2.52 -10.48 -10.68
N ASP A 243 1.66 -10.96 -9.79
CA ASP A 243 0.72 -10.16 -9.02
C ASP A 243 1.07 -10.27 -7.56
N GLY A 244 1.37 -9.17 -6.89
CA GLY A 244 1.67 -9.14 -5.46
C GLY A 244 0.84 -8.12 -4.69
N TRP A 245 1.27 -7.88 -3.45
CA TRP A 245 0.72 -6.84 -2.58
C TRP A 245 1.12 -5.43 -3.02
N ARG A 246 2.37 -5.24 -3.49
CA ARG A 246 2.92 -3.93 -3.85
C ARG A 246 2.84 -3.61 -5.33
N VAL A 247 2.86 -4.64 -6.18
CA VAL A 247 2.95 -4.51 -7.64
C VAL A 247 2.02 -5.50 -8.31
N THR A 248 1.44 -5.15 -9.45
CA THR A 248 0.67 -6.06 -10.31
C THR A 248 0.99 -5.76 -11.76
N THR A 249 1.36 -6.79 -12.51
CA THR A 249 1.63 -6.66 -13.95
C THR A 249 0.37 -6.88 -14.79
N LYS A 250 -0.82 -6.75 -14.19
CA LYS A 250 -2.11 -6.97 -14.86
C LYS A 250 -2.27 -6.18 -16.18
N PRO A 251 -1.78 -4.93 -16.30
CA PRO A 251 -1.81 -4.19 -17.57
C PRO A 251 -0.94 -4.78 -18.69
N THR A 252 0.11 -5.53 -18.37
CA THR A 252 1.05 -6.07 -19.37
C THR A 252 0.33 -7.03 -20.33
N PRO A 253 0.37 -6.87 -21.66
CA PRO A 253 -0.12 -7.87 -22.60
C PRO A 253 0.68 -9.17 -22.55
N ARG A 254 0.03 -10.30 -22.89
CA ARG A 254 0.66 -11.66 -22.93
C ARG A 254 1.44 -12.07 -21.67
N ARG A 255 1.02 -11.55 -20.51
CA ARG A 255 1.63 -11.79 -19.19
C ARG A 255 2.17 -13.19 -18.98
N VAL A 256 3.35 -13.27 -18.40
CA VAL A 256 3.97 -14.50 -17.95
C VAL A 256 3.11 -15.21 -16.90
N ARG A 257 3.10 -16.54 -16.97
CA ARG A 257 2.53 -17.41 -15.94
C ARG A 257 3.42 -18.63 -15.71
N ARG A 258 3.80 -18.86 -14.45
CA ARG A 258 4.60 -19.99 -13.97
C ARG A 258 3.96 -20.57 -12.71
N THR A 259 3.43 -21.78 -12.80
CA THR A 259 2.76 -22.47 -11.67
C THR A 259 3.76 -22.94 -10.61
N ASP A 260 5.00 -23.21 -11.01
CA ASP A 260 6.12 -23.53 -10.12
C ASP A 260 6.75 -22.28 -9.48
N ARG A 261 6.41 -21.08 -9.99
CA ARG A 261 6.88 -19.75 -9.55
C ARG A 261 8.38 -19.55 -9.74
N ARG A 262 8.94 -20.17 -10.78
CA ARG A 262 10.30 -19.92 -11.25
C ARG A 262 10.24 -19.09 -12.53
N PHE A 263 10.67 -17.84 -12.43
CA PHE A 263 10.67 -16.84 -13.48
C PHE A 263 12.12 -16.58 -13.92
N HIS A 264 12.79 -17.63 -14.39
CA HIS A 264 14.15 -17.53 -14.93
C HIS A 264 14.05 -17.33 -16.43
N PHE A 265 14.27 -16.10 -16.85
CA PHE A 265 14.29 -15.65 -18.24
C PHE A 265 15.61 -14.94 -18.52
N THR A 266 15.90 -14.81 -19.80
CA THR A 266 17.03 -14.04 -20.35
C THR A 266 16.47 -12.83 -21.09
N SER A 267 17.31 -11.83 -21.36
CA SER A 267 16.94 -10.55 -21.99
C SER A 267 16.37 -10.67 -23.42
N ASP A 268 16.34 -11.87 -24.00
CA ASP A 268 15.73 -12.14 -25.30
C ASP A 268 14.30 -12.70 -25.19
N ASP A 269 13.77 -12.88 -23.96
CA ASP A 269 12.40 -13.31 -23.70
C ASP A 269 11.58 -12.13 -23.16
N PRO A 270 10.48 -11.71 -23.84
CA PRO A 270 9.58 -10.62 -23.41
C PRO A 270 8.93 -10.76 -22.02
N ALA A 271 9.11 -11.91 -21.35
CA ALA A 271 8.74 -12.10 -19.97
C ALA A 271 9.79 -11.57 -18.97
N PHE A 272 11.01 -11.26 -19.41
CA PHE A 272 12.12 -10.82 -18.57
C PHE A 272 11.89 -9.40 -18.04
N GLU A 273 11.44 -8.50 -18.89
CA GLU A 273 11.01 -7.12 -18.63
C GLU A 273 9.89 -7.10 -17.58
N GLU A 274 8.90 -8.01 -17.71
CA GLU A 274 7.81 -8.15 -16.74
C GLU A 274 8.36 -8.53 -15.34
N VAL A 275 9.39 -9.39 -15.30
CA VAL A 275 10.06 -9.81 -14.06
C VAL A 275 10.91 -8.69 -13.47
N MET A 276 11.69 -7.99 -14.30
CA MET A 276 12.51 -6.83 -13.91
C MET A 276 11.66 -5.74 -13.27
N ALA A 277 10.61 -5.29 -13.97
CA ALA A 277 9.73 -4.24 -13.48
C ALA A 277 9.03 -4.66 -12.18
N TYR A 278 8.51 -5.89 -12.10
CA TYR A 278 7.90 -6.39 -10.87
C TYR A 278 8.87 -6.39 -9.69
N PHE A 279 10.08 -6.92 -9.89
CA PHE A 279 11.06 -7.10 -8.82
C PHE A 279 11.55 -5.77 -8.26
N HIS A 280 12.00 -4.86 -9.14
CA HIS A 280 12.62 -3.60 -8.72
C HIS A 280 11.60 -2.64 -8.10
N ILE A 281 10.36 -2.62 -8.60
CA ILE A 281 9.29 -1.83 -7.98
C ILE A 281 8.91 -2.40 -6.61
N ASP A 282 8.74 -3.73 -6.45
CA ASP A 282 8.45 -4.31 -5.12
C ASP A 282 9.59 -4.04 -4.14
N ARG A 283 10.85 -4.18 -4.58
CA ARG A 283 12.04 -3.90 -3.78
C ARG A 283 12.09 -2.44 -3.31
N SER A 284 11.78 -1.50 -4.19
CA SER A 284 11.77 -0.06 -3.90
C SER A 284 10.63 0.33 -2.98
N ILE A 285 9.42 -0.17 -3.19
CA ILE A 285 8.29 0.09 -2.28
C ILE A 285 8.56 -0.54 -0.90
N ARG A 286 9.19 -1.72 -0.82
CA ARG A 286 9.65 -2.31 0.47
C ARG A 286 10.66 -1.41 1.17
N TYR A 287 11.60 -0.83 0.43
CA TYR A 287 12.56 0.12 1.00
C TYR A 287 11.86 1.35 1.58
N LEU A 288 10.93 1.97 0.85
CA LEU A 288 10.11 3.09 1.37
C LEU A 288 9.34 2.70 2.64
N GLU A 289 8.73 1.51 2.66
CA GLU A 289 8.07 1.01 3.88
C GLU A 289 9.04 0.84 5.05
N SER A 290 10.28 0.41 4.78
CA SER A 290 11.34 0.27 5.77
C SER A 290 11.78 1.62 6.38
N LEU A 291 11.77 2.69 5.57
CA LEU A 291 11.95 4.07 6.02
C LEU A 291 10.78 4.59 6.87
N GLY A 292 9.69 3.82 6.95
CA GLY A 292 8.55 4.10 7.82
C GLY A 292 7.28 4.56 7.09
N PHE A 293 7.28 4.60 5.76
CA PHE A 293 6.11 4.86 4.92
C PHE A 293 5.20 3.62 4.85
N ARG A 294 4.64 3.25 6.00
CA ARG A 294 3.80 2.07 6.18
C ARG A 294 2.52 2.39 6.94
N GLY A 295 1.51 1.53 6.80
CA GLY A 295 0.22 1.68 7.47
C GLY A 295 -0.45 3.02 7.12
N PRO A 296 -0.75 3.91 8.08
CA PRO A 296 -1.37 5.20 7.78
C PRO A 296 -0.52 6.12 6.88
N ARG A 297 0.81 5.97 6.90
CA ARG A 297 1.80 6.73 6.11
C ARG A 297 2.23 6.02 4.83
N ALA A 298 1.55 4.93 4.46
CA ALA A 298 1.84 4.25 3.20
C ALA A 298 1.60 5.21 2.02
N ILE A 299 2.60 5.29 1.13
CA ILE A 299 2.53 6.05 -0.12
C ILE A 299 1.50 5.37 -1.02
N PHE A 300 1.71 4.08 -1.29
CA PHE A 300 0.77 3.25 -2.05
C PHE A 300 -0.13 2.45 -1.11
N ARG A 301 -1.45 2.46 -1.39
CA ARG A 301 -2.46 1.66 -0.65
C ARG A 301 -3.03 0.51 -1.46
N GLU A 302 -2.75 0.51 -2.75
CA GLU A 302 -3.11 -0.51 -3.72
C GLU A 302 -1.84 -0.91 -4.48
N PRO A 303 -1.77 -2.11 -5.07
CA PRO A 303 -0.61 -2.52 -5.85
C PRO A 303 -0.39 -1.57 -7.03
N MET A 304 0.85 -1.15 -7.27
CA MET A 304 1.25 -0.39 -8.44
C MET A 304 1.00 -1.22 -9.71
N PRO A 305 0.11 -0.78 -10.62
CA PRO A 305 -0.10 -1.47 -11.89
C PRO A 305 1.01 -1.13 -12.88
N VAL A 306 1.54 -2.15 -13.54
CA VAL A 306 2.68 -2.04 -14.46
C VAL A 306 2.36 -2.71 -15.79
N ASN A 307 2.63 -1.99 -16.87
CA ASN A 307 2.68 -2.48 -18.24
C ASN A 307 4.15 -2.53 -18.68
N ALA A 308 4.76 -3.72 -18.61
CA ALA A 308 6.20 -3.86 -18.85
C ALA A 308 6.60 -3.82 -20.34
N ASN A 309 5.63 -3.88 -21.26
CA ASN A 309 5.85 -3.89 -22.71
C ASN A 309 4.70 -3.15 -23.41
N GLY A 310 4.43 -1.94 -22.96
CA GLY A 310 3.22 -1.20 -23.33
C GLY A 310 3.32 -0.38 -24.60
N THR A 311 4.54 -0.08 -25.07
CA THR A 311 4.79 0.61 -26.34
C THR A 311 6.01 0.02 -27.05
N GLU A 312 6.07 0.17 -28.37
CA GLU A 312 7.26 -0.14 -29.19
C GLU A 312 8.23 1.05 -29.27
N GLU A 313 7.86 2.20 -28.69
CA GLU A 313 8.69 3.41 -28.63
C GLU A 313 9.81 3.27 -27.58
N ASP A 314 10.89 4.01 -27.77
CA ASP A 314 11.98 4.21 -26.80
C ASP A 314 11.52 5.29 -25.80
N ASN A 315 10.52 4.92 -24.98
CA ASN A 315 9.91 5.80 -24.01
C ASN A 315 9.17 5.02 -22.92
N SER A 316 9.27 5.52 -21.69
CA SER A 316 8.60 5.00 -20.52
C SER A 316 7.93 6.15 -19.78
N TRP A 317 6.79 5.88 -19.12
CA TRP A 317 6.10 6.92 -18.36
C TRP A 317 5.24 6.36 -17.22
N TYR A 318 5.07 7.18 -16.19
CA TYR A 318 3.91 7.10 -15.29
C TYR A 318 2.74 7.93 -15.83
N SER A 319 1.54 7.33 -15.92
CA SER A 319 0.31 8.07 -16.22
C SER A 319 -0.44 8.44 -14.92
N PRO A 320 -0.55 9.72 -14.53
CA PRO A 320 -1.33 10.12 -13.36
C PRO A 320 -2.84 9.83 -13.50
N HIS A 321 -3.35 9.80 -14.73
CA HIS A 321 -4.76 9.53 -15.02
C HIS A 321 -5.09 8.04 -14.84
N GLU A 322 -4.27 7.16 -15.42
CA GLU A 322 -4.47 5.70 -15.36
C GLU A 322 -3.82 5.06 -14.12
N ARG A 323 -2.95 5.81 -13.45
CA ARG A 323 -2.14 5.41 -12.28
C ARG A 323 -1.31 4.16 -12.53
N ASN A 324 -0.80 3.99 -13.73
CA ASN A 324 0.04 2.88 -14.15
C ASN A 324 1.41 3.36 -14.62
N LEU A 325 2.38 2.45 -14.53
CA LEU A 325 3.69 2.59 -15.17
C LEU A 325 3.64 1.84 -16.49
N THR A 326 4.14 2.46 -17.55
CA THR A 326 4.28 1.87 -18.87
C THR A 326 5.72 1.96 -19.33
N PHE A 327 6.27 0.84 -19.77
CA PHE A 327 7.64 0.76 -20.28
C PHE A 327 7.65 0.42 -21.77
N GLY A 328 8.56 1.06 -22.50
CA GLY A 328 8.78 0.88 -23.92
C GLY A 328 9.82 -0.18 -24.27
N LEU A 329 9.86 -0.55 -25.56
CA LEU A 329 10.73 -1.57 -26.14
C LEU A 329 11.70 -0.99 -27.20
N GLY A 330 11.86 0.33 -27.25
CA GLY A 330 12.69 0.97 -28.27
C GLY A 330 14.18 0.93 -27.92
N GLY A 331 15.02 0.51 -28.86
CA GLY A 331 16.48 0.52 -28.68
C GLY A 331 17.01 -0.60 -27.78
N VAL A 332 17.22 -0.30 -26.50
CA VAL A 332 17.47 -1.28 -25.42
C VAL A 332 16.27 -1.19 -24.51
N ASP A 333 15.56 -2.30 -24.30
CA ASP A 333 14.28 -2.29 -23.59
C ASP A 333 14.41 -1.62 -22.21
N ASP A 334 13.62 -0.56 -21.98
CA ASP A 334 13.70 0.30 -20.79
C ASP A 334 13.49 -0.47 -19.48
N ALA A 335 12.72 -1.54 -19.54
CA ALA A 335 12.47 -2.43 -18.43
C ALA A 335 13.65 -3.41 -18.15
N GLU A 336 14.76 -3.31 -18.87
CA GLU A 336 16.01 -4.00 -18.56
C GLU A 336 17.01 -3.14 -17.77
N ASP A 337 16.73 -1.85 -17.59
CA ASP A 337 17.46 -0.99 -16.67
C ASP A 337 16.62 -0.62 -15.44
N ALA A 338 17.05 -1.11 -14.28
CA ALA A 338 16.36 -0.83 -13.04
C ALA A 338 16.38 0.67 -12.64
N GLU A 339 17.36 1.45 -13.11
CA GLU A 339 17.39 2.89 -12.85
C GLU A 339 16.24 3.61 -13.57
N ILE A 340 15.93 3.23 -14.82
CA ILE A 340 14.77 3.73 -15.57
C ILE A 340 13.47 3.30 -14.89
N ILE A 341 13.36 2.03 -14.49
CA ILE A 341 12.19 1.54 -13.74
C ILE A 341 11.92 2.37 -12.48
N LEU A 342 12.97 2.73 -11.75
CA LEU A 342 12.85 3.53 -10.52
C LEU A 342 12.61 5.02 -10.78
N HIS A 343 13.14 5.56 -11.87
CA HIS A 343 12.83 6.93 -12.31
C HIS A 343 11.31 7.08 -12.47
N GLU A 344 10.68 6.16 -13.22
CA GLU A 344 9.22 6.19 -13.43
C GLU A 344 8.42 5.95 -12.15
N LEU A 345 8.91 5.05 -11.28
CA LEU A 345 8.34 4.91 -9.94
C LEU A 345 8.45 6.20 -9.12
N GLY A 346 9.47 7.03 -9.36
CA GLY A 346 9.65 8.36 -8.78
C GLY A 346 8.46 9.27 -9.05
N HIS A 347 8.02 9.36 -10.30
CA HIS A 347 6.80 10.09 -10.67
C HIS A 347 5.56 9.53 -9.98
N ALA A 348 5.42 8.20 -9.92
CA ALA A 348 4.31 7.57 -9.23
C ALA A 348 4.29 7.86 -7.72
N ILE A 349 5.46 7.97 -7.08
CA ILE A 349 5.60 8.36 -5.68
C ILE A 349 5.15 9.82 -5.49
N GLN A 350 5.58 10.72 -6.38
CA GLN A 350 5.22 12.13 -6.32
C GLN A 350 3.72 12.35 -6.49
N ASP A 351 3.08 11.71 -7.48
CA ASP A 351 1.63 11.77 -7.66
C ASP A 351 0.88 11.19 -6.46
N ALA A 352 1.36 10.07 -5.90
CA ALA A 352 0.75 9.47 -4.72
C ALA A 352 0.84 10.37 -3.47
N ILE A 353 1.86 11.24 -3.39
CA ILE A 353 2.03 12.22 -2.31
C ILE A 353 1.25 13.51 -2.60
N CYS A 354 1.35 14.02 -3.82
CA CYS A 354 0.72 15.24 -4.32
C CYS A 354 0.04 14.92 -5.67
N PRO A 355 -1.26 14.57 -5.66
CA PRO A 355 -1.97 14.22 -6.88
C PRO A 355 -1.90 15.34 -7.94
N GLY A 356 -1.52 14.98 -9.16
CA GLY A 356 -1.28 15.92 -10.25
C GLY A 356 -0.01 16.75 -10.06
N PHE A 357 1.06 16.19 -9.49
CA PHE A 357 2.36 16.84 -9.46
C PHE A 357 2.87 17.08 -10.90
N GLY A 358 3.68 18.12 -11.12
CA GLY A 358 4.31 18.38 -12.43
C GLY A 358 3.51 19.24 -13.43
N GLN A 359 2.46 19.96 -13.00
CA GLN A 359 1.62 20.76 -13.92
C GLN A 359 2.23 22.11 -14.35
N SER A 360 3.39 22.49 -13.82
CA SER A 360 4.17 23.65 -14.27
C SER A 360 5.55 23.20 -14.73
N ALA A 361 6.24 24.03 -15.51
CA ALA A 361 7.59 23.72 -16.00
C ALA A 361 8.57 23.45 -14.85
N GLU A 362 8.56 24.25 -13.78
CA GLU A 362 9.46 24.01 -12.64
C GLU A 362 9.05 22.76 -11.85
N ALA A 363 7.75 22.52 -11.70
CA ALA A 363 7.26 21.32 -11.02
C ALA A 363 7.59 20.04 -11.80
N ALA A 364 7.53 20.10 -13.14
CA ALA A 364 7.93 19.01 -14.02
C ALA A 364 9.43 18.74 -13.91
N ALA A 365 10.27 19.78 -13.97
CA ALA A 365 11.72 19.65 -13.78
C ALA A 365 12.09 19.09 -12.39
N MET A 366 11.36 19.48 -11.34
CA MET A 366 11.48 18.86 -10.01
C MET A 366 11.01 17.41 -9.99
N GLY A 367 10.09 17.05 -10.90
CA GLY A 367 9.63 15.68 -11.11
C GLY A 367 10.75 14.79 -11.62
N GLU A 368 11.32 15.15 -12.76
CA GLU A 368 12.46 14.48 -13.40
C GLU A 368 13.62 14.32 -12.41
N GLY A 369 14.05 15.44 -11.80
CA GLY A 369 15.18 15.43 -10.87
C GLY A 369 14.94 14.57 -9.62
N PHE A 370 13.69 14.38 -9.20
CA PHE A 370 13.37 13.45 -8.12
C PHE A 370 13.42 11.98 -8.57
N GLY A 371 12.93 11.67 -9.76
CA GLY A 371 13.05 10.33 -10.36
C GLY A 371 14.50 9.89 -10.43
N ASP A 372 15.36 10.73 -11.01
CA ASP A 372 16.80 10.52 -11.11
C ASP A 372 17.46 10.38 -9.74
N TYR A 373 17.19 11.32 -8.83
CA TYR A 373 17.75 11.27 -7.49
C TYR A 373 17.34 10.00 -6.74
N PHE A 374 16.09 9.56 -6.89
CA PHE A 374 15.58 8.37 -6.24
C PHE A 374 16.25 7.10 -6.78
N ALA A 375 16.33 6.95 -8.10
CA ALA A 375 17.01 5.84 -8.76
C ALA A 375 18.50 5.80 -8.37
N ALA A 376 19.21 6.92 -8.54
CA ALA A 376 20.62 7.04 -8.22
C ALA A 376 20.90 6.85 -6.73
N SER A 377 20.04 7.30 -5.82
CA SER A 377 20.24 7.06 -4.38
C SER A 377 20.01 5.59 -4.00
N PHE A 378 19.15 4.89 -4.73
CA PHE A 378 18.82 3.50 -4.47
C PHE A 378 19.93 2.55 -4.94
N TYR A 379 20.50 2.80 -6.13
CA TYR A 379 21.55 1.96 -6.73
C TYR A 379 22.96 2.52 -6.57
N GLY A 380 23.10 3.84 -6.46
CA GLY A 380 24.39 4.56 -6.38
C GLY A 380 25.01 4.60 -4.99
N MET A 381 24.56 3.79 -4.03
CA MET A 381 25.32 3.48 -2.81
C MET A 381 26.24 2.30 -3.11
N PRO A 382 27.54 2.51 -3.38
CA PRO A 382 28.33 1.43 -3.90
C PRO A 382 29.33 0.98 -2.84
N SER A 383 29.55 -0.32 -2.79
CA SER A 383 30.96 -0.72 -2.82
C SER A 383 31.43 -0.46 -4.25
N ARG A 384 31.96 0.77 -4.50
CA ARG A 384 32.63 1.29 -5.73
C ARG A 384 31.77 2.13 -6.71
N VAL A 385 31.86 3.45 -6.54
CA VAL A 385 31.36 4.46 -7.49
C VAL A 385 32.13 4.29 -8.81
N ALA A 386 31.41 4.20 -9.93
CA ALA A 386 31.88 4.64 -11.22
C ALA A 386 30.78 5.51 -11.83
N THR A 387 30.89 6.82 -11.61
CA THR A 387 30.07 7.86 -12.24
C THR A 387 30.16 7.73 -13.75
N THR A 388 29.05 7.36 -14.39
CA THR A 388 28.79 7.66 -15.79
C THR A 388 27.34 8.09 -15.89
N ILE A 389 27.12 9.40 -16.07
CA ILE A 389 25.79 9.93 -16.41
C ILE A 389 25.51 9.48 -17.84
N HIS A 390 24.46 8.67 -18.04
CA HIS A 390 24.05 8.21 -19.36
C HIS A 390 23.37 9.37 -20.11
N PRO A 391 23.76 9.72 -21.35
CA PRO A 391 23.23 10.89 -22.07
C PRO A 391 21.82 10.73 -22.68
N ALA A 392 21.05 9.68 -22.35
CA ALA A 392 19.83 9.37 -23.10
C ALA A 392 18.62 10.26 -22.75
N CYS A 393 18.58 10.95 -21.60
CA CYS A 393 17.35 11.61 -21.14
C CYS A 393 17.23 13.10 -21.49
N ALA A 394 17.97 13.61 -22.47
CA ALA A 394 17.89 15.02 -22.87
C ALA A 394 16.88 15.34 -24.00
N GLU A 395 16.20 14.35 -24.58
CA GLU A 395 15.37 14.56 -25.78
C GLU A 395 13.83 14.54 -25.59
N SER A 396 13.30 14.44 -24.36
CA SER A 396 11.84 14.56 -24.16
C SER A 396 11.33 16.02 -24.14
N THR A 397 12.22 17.03 -24.18
CA THR A 397 11.83 18.45 -24.20
C THR A 397 11.69 19.06 -25.61
N SER A 398 11.16 18.31 -26.57
CA SER A 398 10.58 18.94 -27.76
C SER A 398 9.48 18.11 -28.43
N ARG A 399 8.22 18.36 -28.07
CA ARG A 399 7.18 18.86 -28.99
C ARG A 399 5.87 19.12 -28.26
#